data_AF-A0A1V5HNH0-F1
#
_entry.id   AF-A0A1V5HNH0-F1
#
_cell.length_a   1.000
_cell.length_b   1.000
_cell.length_c   1.000
_cell.angle_alpha   90.00
_cell.angle_beta   90.00
_cell.angle_gamma   90.00
#
_symmetry.space_group_name_H-M   'P 1'
#
loop_
_entity.id
_entity.type
_entity.pdbx_description
1 polymer ?
#
loop_
_entity_poly.entity_id
_entity_poly.type
_entity_poly.pdbx_seq_one_letter_code
_entity_poly.pdbx_strand_id
1 'polypeptide(L)'
;MKKLMTVVVTLILALAFAGCNSEEQYSSLAKDLDDVKEAVFALETEKDALNTQLTSLQTEKDALDTKIETLNSALTNLQTEKIALNAKINALDATLTNTQTELAQVAVLEAEIATLEQELLDLKYTSQEQASLITSLQTQLTNINNKLVQNVNIFLPKEYYLAVGDTFQLFYRSVVQAVDPYQYYIKLTGTKGYAYPRYYEWTPAAADYGKTFNLKMSICDNNGNVISEKTTKLIVSTALNPSTTKNILCIGDSLTANGYWVAQGIKKYNNAGATNIVTLGTITSTFNGVTIKHEGHGGWQWSSYLNGYATTPVTPSPFWNANNQLDFKYYCSTHGYATIDEAYILMTWNGIGGSFREFSFASEPFASAKIFIDKLHADYPHAKITLMGIPLPSVNGGLSAYYTLDKSYADNYGQLVTAMKYNQFLEDFCNMAGYSSFMRYVDVKGQFDSEYNMPTSPKPVNTESSITEPIGTSMGMHPNTDGYEQIGDAFYRALCHRN
;
A
#
# COMPACT_ATOMS: atom_id res chain seq x y z
N MET A 1 55.14 30.53 -137.12
CA MET A 1 55.35 30.24 -138.56
C MET A 1 55.73 31.45 -139.42
N LYS A 2 54.91 32.51 -139.58
CA LYS A 2 55.23 33.66 -140.48
C LYS A 2 56.60 34.33 -140.25
N LYS A 3 57.04 34.55 -139.00
CA LYS A 3 58.37 35.13 -138.69
C LYS A 3 59.55 34.17 -138.94
N LEU A 4 59.34 32.85 -138.78
CA LEU A 4 60.38 31.83 -139.01
C LEU A 4 60.66 31.70 -140.52
N MET A 5 59.62 31.80 -141.35
CA MET A 5 59.72 31.77 -142.80
C MET A 5 60.49 32.99 -143.37
N THR A 6 60.34 34.17 -142.75
CA THR A 6 61.11 35.37 -143.12
C THR A 6 62.61 35.22 -142.83
N VAL A 7 62.97 34.63 -141.67
CA VAL A 7 64.37 34.39 -141.26
C VAL A 7 65.04 33.37 -142.19
N VAL A 8 64.31 32.34 -142.63
CA VAL A 8 64.83 31.33 -143.56
C VAL A 8 65.08 31.91 -144.96
N VAL A 9 64.19 32.76 -145.48
CA VAL A 9 64.40 33.45 -146.78
C VAL A 9 65.59 34.41 -146.72
N THR A 10 65.82 35.09 -145.60
CA THR A 10 67.01 35.95 -145.43
C THR A 10 68.30 35.15 -145.33
N LEU A 11 68.27 33.95 -144.71
CA LEU A 11 69.41 33.03 -144.68
C LEU A 11 69.78 32.51 -146.08
N ILE A 12 68.78 32.21 -146.93
CA ILE A 12 68.98 31.75 -148.31
C ILE A 12 69.60 32.86 -149.18
N LEU A 13 69.18 34.14 -149.02
CA LEU A 13 69.79 35.26 -149.75
C LEU A 13 71.21 35.60 -149.28
N ALA A 14 71.51 35.45 -147.98
CA ALA A 14 72.83 35.75 -147.43
C ALA A 14 73.92 34.76 -147.88
N LEU A 15 73.54 33.51 -148.21
CA LEU A 15 74.47 32.49 -148.70
C LEU A 15 74.87 32.67 -150.19
N ALA A 16 74.13 33.47 -150.97
CA ALA A 16 74.42 33.70 -152.39
C ALA A 16 75.59 34.66 -152.68
N PHE A 17 76.00 35.50 -151.72
CA PHE A 17 77.13 36.44 -151.89
C PHE A 17 78.47 35.94 -151.31
N ALA A 18 78.46 34.84 -150.55
CA ALA A 18 79.64 34.24 -149.93
C ALA A 18 80.08 32.95 -150.66
N GLY A 19 80.36 33.04 -151.97
CA GLY A 19 81.20 32.10 -152.73
C GLY A 19 81.08 30.60 -152.43
N CYS A 20 79.86 30.07 -152.31
CA CYS A 20 79.59 28.67 -152.03
C CYS A 20 79.09 27.94 -153.29
N ASN A 21 79.75 26.85 -153.70
CA ASN A 21 79.37 26.04 -154.87
C ASN A 21 79.42 24.53 -154.52
N SER A 22 78.28 23.95 -154.10
CA SER A 22 77.92 22.54 -154.41
C SER A 22 76.41 22.26 -154.16
N GLU A 23 75.82 21.45 -155.04
CA GLU A 23 74.40 21.05 -155.11
C GLU A 23 73.94 20.21 -153.89
N GLU A 24 74.88 19.61 -153.15
CA GLU A 24 74.62 18.84 -151.93
C GLU A 24 74.05 19.68 -150.77
N GLN A 25 74.37 20.98 -150.69
CA GLN A 25 73.93 21.82 -149.57
C GLN A 25 72.43 22.17 -149.64
N TYR A 26 71.84 22.30 -150.83
CA TYR A 26 70.42 22.64 -151.00
C TYR A 26 69.48 21.48 -150.66
N SER A 27 69.83 20.25 -151.05
CA SER A 27 69.02 19.07 -150.73
C SER A 27 69.04 18.76 -149.23
N SER A 28 70.14 19.07 -148.53
CA SER A 28 70.22 18.98 -147.07
C SER A 28 69.24 19.95 -146.41
N LEU A 29 69.23 21.22 -146.85
CA LEU A 29 68.42 22.26 -146.21
C LEU A 29 66.91 22.09 -146.42
N ALA A 30 66.48 21.55 -147.56
CA ALA A 30 65.07 21.27 -147.83
C ALA A 30 64.55 20.10 -146.97
N LYS A 31 65.38 19.09 -146.75
CA LYS A 31 65.09 17.99 -145.83
C LYS A 31 64.99 18.50 -144.39
N ASP A 32 65.95 19.30 -143.96
CA ASP A 32 65.92 19.93 -142.64
C ASP A 32 64.63 20.76 -142.43
N LEU A 33 64.11 21.40 -143.48
CA LEU A 33 62.87 22.19 -143.40
C LEU A 33 61.60 21.33 -143.23
N ASP A 34 61.49 20.21 -143.95
CA ASP A 34 60.33 19.32 -143.79
C ASP A 34 60.40 18.57 -142.45
N ASP A 35 61.59 18.14 -142.02
CA ASP A 35 61.82 17.60 -140.68
C ASP A 35 61.40 18.61 -139.60
N VAL A 36 61.69 19.91 -139.80
CA VAL A 36 61.24 20.99 -138.89
C VAL A 36 59.71 21.17 -138.93
N LYS A 37 59.04 21.06 -140.08
CA LYS A 37 57.57 21.17 -140.14
C LYS A 37 56.87 20.01 -139.47
N GLU A 38 57.34 18.78 -139.70
CA GLU A 38 56.81 17.60 -139.02
C GLU A 38 57.01 17.70 -137.52
N ALA A 39 58.18 18.15 -137.07
CA ALA A 39 58.44 18.42 -135.66
C ALA A 39 57.48 19.47 -135.08
N VAL A 40 57.17 20.54 -135.83
CA VAL A 40 56.22 21.58 -135.38
C VAL A 40 54.79 21.05 -135.29
N PHE A 41 54.32 20.26 -136.25
CA PHE A 41 52.98 19.64 -136.18
C PHE A 41 52.86 18.64 -135.03
N ALA A 42 53.91 17.85 -134.79
CA ALA A 42 53.98 16.96 -133.64
C ALA A 42 53.92 17.75 -132.33
N LEU A 43 54.66 18.86 -132.23
CA LEU A 43 54.62 19.76 -131.06
C LEU A 43 53.26 20.45 -130.87
N GLU A 44 52.55 20.81 -131.94
CA GLU A 44 51.18 21.36 -131.83
C GLU A 44 50.19 20.31 -131.34
N THR A 45 50.30 19.07 -131.83
CA THR A 45 49.48 17.95 -131.37
C THR A 45 49.76 17.63 -129.90
N GLU A 46 51.03 17.61 -129.52
CA GLU A 46 51.47 17.42 -128.14
C GLU A 46 50.97 18.54 -127.22
N LYS A 47 51.04 19.80 -127.68
CA LYS A 47 50.49 20.96 -126.96
C LYS A 47 48.98 20.82 -126.72
N ASP A 48 48.20 20.39 -127.70
CA ASP A 48 46.75 20.23 -127.55
C ASP A 48 46.39 19.06 -126.62
N ALA A 49 47.16 17.97 -126.66
CA ALA A 49 47.04 16.87 -125.71
C ALA A 49 47.38 17.33 -124.28
N LEU A 50 48.45 18.11 -124.10
CA LEU A 50 48.82 18.71 -122.82
C LEU A 50 47.74 19.68 -122.30
N ASN A 51 47.14 20.51 -123.17
CA ASN A 51 46.04 21.40 -122.77
C ASN A 51 44.81 20.63 -122.30
N THR A 52 44.52 19.50 -122.93
CA THR A 52 43.41 18.62 -122.52
C THR A 52 43.70 18.00 -121.15
N GLN A 53 44.92 17.50 -120.93
CA GLN A 53 45.35 16.99 -119.62
C GLN A 53 45.30 18.08 -118.54
N LEU A 54 45.73 19.30 -118.86
CA LEU A 54 45.69 20.45 -117.95
C LEU A 54 44.25 20.76 -117.54
N THR A 55 43.30 20.71 -118.48
CA THR A 55 41.87 20.96 -118.20
C THR A 55 41.26 19.85 -117.33
N SER A 56 41.62 18.59 -117.58
CA SER A 56 41.19 17.46 -116.75
C SER A 56 41.74 17.55 -115.32
N LEU A 57 43.03 17.84 -115.18
CA LEU A 57 43.67 18.04 -113.87
C LEU A 57 43.08 19.23 -113.12
N GLN A 58 42.72 20.31 -113.83
CA GLN A 58 42.04 21.44 -113.23
C GLN A 58 40.66 21.05 -112.68
N THR A 59 39.90 20.24 -113.42
CA THR A 59 38.58 19.76 -112.98
C THR A 59 38.70 18.83 -111.76
N GLU A 60 39.70 17.95 -111.74
CA GLU A 60 39.98 17.08 -110.58
C GLU A 60 40.40 17.90 -109.36
N LYS A 61 41.24 18.92 -109.57
CA LYS A 61 41.63 19.87 -108.52
C LYS A 61 40.41 20.57 -107.92
N ASP A 62 39.50 21.10 -108.75
CA ASP A 62 38.30 21.81 -108.28
C ASP A 62 37.36 20.86 -107.49
N ALA A 63 37.26 19.60 -107.91
CA ALA A 63 36.50 18.57 -107.19
C ALA A 63 37.14 18.19 -105.84
N LEU A 64 38.47 18.12 -105.76
CA LEU A 64 39.21 17.91 -104.52
C LEU A 64 39.06 19.11 -103.57
N ASP A 65 39.13 20.33 -104.09
CA ASP A 65 38.92 21.57 -103.32
C ASP A 65 37.53 21.56 -102.67
N THR A 66 36.49 21.18 -103.43
CA THR A 66 35.11 21.04 -102.90
C THR A 66 35.01 19.98 -101.78
N LYS A 67 35.71 18.84 -101.91
CA LYS A 67 35.76 17.81 -100.86
C LYS A 67 36.48 18.31 -99.61
N ILE A 68 37.57 19.06 -99.79
CA ILE A 68 38.33 19.67 -98.69
C ILE A 68 37.44 20.64 -97.92
N GLU A 69 36.69 21.51 -98.61
CA GLU A 69 35.74 22.43 -97.96
C GLU A 69 34.65 21.70 -97.16
N THR A 70 34.11 20.61 -97.72
CA THR A 70 33.10 19.79 -97.04
C THR A 70 33.67 19.12 -95.78
N LEU A 71 34.87 18.54 -95.89
CA LEU A 71 35.55 17.91 -94.75
C LEU A 71 35.91 18.92 -93.67
N ASN A 72 36.36 20.13 -94.04
CA ASN A 72 36.64 21.20 -93.10
C ASN A 72 35.39 21.65 -92.33
N SER A 73 34.24 21.71 -93.03
CA SER A 73 32.96 22.02 -92.40
C SER A 73 32.53 20.93 -91.41
N ALA A 74 32.65 19.65 -91.80
CA ALA A 74 32.34 18.52 -90.91
C ALA A 74 33.27 18.48 -89.68
N LEU A 75 34.56 18.75 -89.87
CA LEU A 75 35.53 18.84 -88.78
C LEU A 75 35.17 19.96 -87.79
N THR A 76 34.74 21.12 -88.31
CA THR A 76 34.29 22.25 -87.48
C THR A 76 33.06 21.89 -86.64
N ASN A 77 32.10 21.16 -87.24
CA ASN A 77 30.92 20.67 -86.51
C ASN A 77 31.30 19.68 -85.40
N LEU A 78 32.16 18.70 -85.70
CA LEU A 78 32.64 17.73 -84.71
C LEU A 78 33.44 18.40 -83.57
N GLN A 79 34.23 19.42 -83.88
CA GLN A 79 34.92 20.22 -82.86
C GLN A 79 33.92 20.93 -81.94
N THR A 80 32.85 21.48 -82.51
CA THR A 80 31.78 22.14 -81.76
C THR A 80 31.04 21.16 -80.85
N GLU A 81 30.69 19.97 -81.35
CA GLU A 81 30.06 18.91 -80.56
C GLU A 81 30.97 18.42 -79.43
N LYS A 82 32.28 18.26 -79.68
CA LYS A 82 33.27 17.90 -78.67
C LYS A 82 33.33 18.95 -77.55
N ILE A 83 33.32 20.23 -77.90
CA ILE A 83 33.29 21.32 -76.91
C ILE A 83 32.01 21.24 -76.07
N ALA A 84 30.85 21.04 -76.70
CA ALA A 84 29.57 20.91 -76.00
C ALA A 84 29.53 19.69 -75.07
N LEU A 85 30.08 18.55 -75.50
CA LEU A 85 30.15 17.34 -74.69
C LEU A 85 31.09 17.53 -73.49
N ASN A 86 32.25 18.15 -73.69
CA ASN A 86 33.17 18.50 -72.59
C ASN A 86 32.50 19.42 -71.56
N ALA A 87 31.70 20.40 -72.01
CA ALA A 87 30.95 21.26 -71.10
C ALA A 87 29.94 20.47 -70.25
N LYS A 88 29.25 19.49 -70.85
CA LYS A 88 28.34 18.59 -70.12
C LYS A 88 29.07 17.69 -69.13
N ILE A 89 30.24 17.16 -69.49
CA ILE A 89 31.08 16.34 -68.59
C ILE A 89 31.48 17.18 -67.37
N ASN A 90 31.99 18.39 -67.57
CA ASN A 90 32.37 19.26 -66.47
C ASN A 90 31.19 19.59 -65.53
N ALA A 91 29.99 19.79 -66.08
CA ALA A 91 28.78 20.02 -65.28
C ALA A 91 28.37 18.77 -64.48
N LEU A 92 28.54 17.58 -65.06
CA LEU A 92 28.25 16.31 -64.39
C LEU A 92 29.27 16.05 -63.26
N ASP A 93 30.55 16.34 -63.48
CA ASP A 93 31.60 16.21 -62.46
C ASP A 93 31.35 17.15 -61.28
N ALA A 94 30.91 18.38 -61.54
CA ALA A 94 30.51 19.32 -60.51
C ALA A 94 29.31 18.80 -59.70
N THR A 95 28.31 18.23 -60.38
CA THR A 95 27.14 17.63 -59.74
C THR A 95 27.55 16.43 -58.88
N LEU A 96 28.40 15.55 -59.40
CA LEU A 96 28.92 14.38 -58.67
C LEU A 96 29.67 14.80 -57.41
N THR A 97 30.50 15.84 -57.49
CA THR A 97 31.24 16.38 -56.35
C THR A 97 30.29 16.91 -55.26
N ASN A 98 29.23 17.61 -55.66
CA ASN A 98 28.21 18.08 -54.72
C ASN A 98 27.48 16.91 -54.05
N THR A 99 27.04 15.92 -54.83
CA THR A 99 26.38 14.72 -54.27
C THR A 99 27.29 13.93 -53.33
N GLN A 100 28.59 13.82 -53.63
CA GLN A 100 29.55 13.21 -52.72
C GLN A 100 29.69 13.98 -51.41
N THR A 101 29.62 15.31 -51.47
CA THR A 101 29.65 16.18 -50.28
C THR A 101 28.38 16.00 -49.43
N GLU A 102 27.20 15.98 -50.06
CA GLU A 102 25.93 15.72 -49.38
C GLU A 102 25.91 14.32 -48.74
N LEU A 103 26.42 13.30 -49.44
CA LEU A 103 26.52 11.94 -48.91
C LEU A 103 27.44 11.87 -47.68
N ALA A 104 28.55 12.62 -47.68
CA ALA A 104 29.43 12.70 -46.52
C ALA A 104 28.74 13.34 -45.30
N GLN A 105 27.84 14.32 -45.51
CA GLN A 105 27.04 14.92 -44.43
C GLN A 105 26.04 13.93 -43.83
N VAL A 106 25.44 13.05 -44.64
CA VAL A 106 24.53 12.01 -44.14
C VAL A 106 25.24 11.08 -43.16
N ALA A 107 26.47 10.66 -43.47
CA ALA A 107 27.25 9.80 -42.57
C ALA A 107 27.54 10.45 -41.21
N VAL A 108 27.70 11.78 -41.18
CA VAL A 108 27.86 12.53 -39.92
C VAL A 108 26.56 12.52 -39.12
N LEU A 109 25.42 12.79 -39.77
CA LEU A 109 24.11 12.78 -39.13
C LEU A 109 23.75 11.39 -38.57
N GLU A 110 24.12 10.30 -39.27
CA GLU A 110 23.94 8.94 -38.77
C GLU A 110 24.72 8.69 -37.48
N ALA A 111 25.95 9.22 -37.36
CA ALA A 111 26.75 9.12 -36.15
C ALA A 111 26.17 9.96 -34.98
N GLU A 112 25.62 11.15 -35.27
CA GLU A 112 24.93 11.97 -34.28
C GLU A 112 23.65 11.29 -33.77
N ILE A 113 22.86 10.68 -34.66
CA ILE A 113 21.65 9.92 -34.29
C ILE A 113 22.03 8.75 -33.37
N ALA A 114 23.05 7.97 -33.72
CA ALA A 114 23.49 6.86 -32.88
C ALA A 114 23.91 7.32 -31.47
N THR A 115 24.53 8.50 -31.36
CA THR A 115 24.90 9.09 -30.08
C THR A 115 23.65 9.49 -29.28
N LEU A 116 22.70 10.18 -29.91
CA LEU A 116 21.44 10.58 -29.26
C LEU A 116 20.59 9.39 -28.83
N GLU A 117 20.58 8.30 -29.61
CA GLU A 117 19.89 7.07 -29.25
C GLU A 117 20.48 6.43 -27.98
N GLN A 118 21.81 6.46 -27.83
CA GLN A 118 22.48 5.98 -26.63
C GLN A 118 22.19 6.88 -25.41
N GLU A 119 22.25 8.20 -25.57
CA GLU A 119 21.90 9.14 -24.49
C GLU A 119 20.45 8.97 -24.01
N LEU A 120 19.51 8.76 -24.95
CA LEU A 120 18.11 8.50 -24.63
C LEU A 120 17.94 7.18 -23.86
N LEU A 121 18.71 6.16 -24.21
CA LEU A 121 18.69 4.87 -23.53
C LEU A 121 19.20 5.01 -22.09
N ASP A 122 20.32 5.71 -21.88
CA ASP A 122 20.89 5.95 -20.55
C ASP A 122 19.95 6.77 -19.66
N LEU A 123 19.32 7.80 -20.23
CA LEU A 123 18.31 8.60 -19.52
C LEU A 123 17.10 7.75 -19.09
N LYS A 124 16.66 6.82 -19.95
CA LYS A 124 15.57 5.89 -19.63
C LYS A 124 15.92 4.97 -18.46
N TYR A 125 17.15 4.44 -18.42
CA TYR A 125 17.62 3.63 -17.29
C TYR A 125 17.67 4.44 -15.98
N THR A 126 18.19 5.67 -16.04
CA THR A 126 18.23 6.56 -14.86
C THR A 126 16.81 6.86 -14.35
N SER A 127 15.86 7.10 -15.25
CA SER A 127 14.46 7.35 -14.87
C SER A 127 13.81 6.13 -14.17
N GLN A 128 14.10 4.91 -14.63
CA GLN A 128 13.63 3.68 -14.00
C GLN A 128 14.22 3.47 -12.59
N GLU A 129 15.50 3.78 -12.41
CA GLU A 129 16.16 3.73 -11.11
C GLU A 129 15.56 4.75 -10.13
N GLN A 130 15.33 5.98 -10.60
CA GLN A 130 14.66 7.02 -9.81
C GLN A 130 13.24 6.62 -9.39
N ALA A 131 12.45 6.01 -10.28
CA ALA A 131 11.12 5.51 -9.95
C ALA A 131 11.14 4.42 -8.85
N SER A 132 12.14 3.55 -8.90
CA SER A 132 12.36 2.51 -7.88
C SER A 132 12.74 3.12 -6.53
N LEU A 133 13.61 4.13 -6.53
CA LEU A 133 13.99 4.87 -5.33
C LEU A 133 12.80 5.61 -4.70
N ILE A 134 11.97 6.27 -5.51
CA ILE A 134 10.74 6.94 -5.03
C ILE A 134 9.81 5.95 -4.32
N THR A 135 9.61 4.77 -4.91
CA THR A 135 8.76 3.72 -4.31
C THR A 135 9.32 3.24 -2.96
N SER A 136 10.63 3.07 -2.86
CA SER A 136 11.32 2.70 -1.61
C SER A 136 11.16 3.79 -0.55
N LEU A 137 11.38 5.06 -0.91
CA LEU A 137 11.21 6.20 0.00
C LEU A 137 9.78 6.35 0.50
N GLN A 138 8.78 6.17 -0.37
CA GLN A 138 7.36 6.18 0.01
C GLN A 138 7.02 5.07 1.01
N THR A 139 7.58 3.88 0.82
CA THR A 139 7.43 2.75 1.76
C THR A 139 8.07 3.07 3.11
N GLN A 140 9.28 3.63 3.11
CA GLN A 140 9.97 4.05 4.33
C GLN A 140 9.19 5.14 5.07
N LEU A 141 8.68 6.15 4.36
CA LEU A 141 7.86 7.22 4.94
C LEU A 141 6.60 6.66 5.60
N THR A 142 5.91 5.72 4.94
CA THR A 142 4.73 5.04 5.50
C THR A 142 5.08 4.29 6.78
N ASN A 143 6.20 3.55 6.79
CA ASN A 143 6.66 2.82 7.97
C ASN A 143 7.06 3.75 9.12
N ILE A 144 7.73 4.86 8.83
CA ILE A 144 8.08 5.88 9.82
C ILE A 144 6.81 6.51 10.39
N ASN A 145 5.85 6.86 9.54
CA ASN A 145 4.57 7.43 9.98
C ASN A 145 3.83 6.46 10.92
N ASN A 146 3.76 5.17 10.55
CA ASN A 146 3.17 4.13 11.38
C ASN A 146 3.89 3.92 12.73
N LYS A 147 5.22 4.12 12.78
CA LYS A 147 6.01 4.04 14.02
C LYS A 147 5.89 5.29 14.88
N LEU A 148 5.70 6.46 14.26
CA LEU A 148 5.58 7.75 14.95
C LEU A 148 4.18 7.97 15.54
N VAL A 149 3.14 7.37 14.95
CA VAL A 149 1.84 7.33 15.60
C VAL A 149 1.97 6.40 16.81
N GLN A 150 2.20 6.98 17.99
CA GLN A 150 1.92 6.29 19.24
C GLN A 150 0.42 5.99 19.26
N ASN A 151 0.05 4.79 18.81
CA ASN A 151 -1.33 4.32 18.89
C ASN A 151 -1.64 4.02 20.37
N VAL A 152 -2.09 5.04 21.08
CA VAL A 152 -2.69 4.87 22.41
C VAL A 152 -4.08 4.28 22.19
N ASN A 153 -4.21 2.99 22.45
CA ASN A 153 -5.49 2.32 22.31
C ASN A 153 -6.43 2.75 23.44
N ILE A 154 -7.70 2.98 23.10
CA ILE A 154 -8.76 3.24 24.06
C ILE A 154 -9.71 2.03 24.05
N PHE A 155 -9.77 1.31 25.15
CA PHE A 155 -10.64 0.17 25.42
C PHE A 155 -11.96 0.62 26.07
N LEU A 156 -12.65 1.56 25.43
CA LEU A 156 -13.95 2.02 25.88
C LEU A 156 -15.04 1.09 25.27
N PRO A 157 -15.92 0.49 26.09
CA PRO A 157 -17.02 -0.32 25.56
C PRO A 157 -18.00 0.56 24.79
N LYS A 158 -18.81 -0.05 23.93
CA LYS A 158 -19.87 0.63 23.17
C LYS A 158 -20.90 1.27 24.09
N GLU A 159 -21.21 0.63 25.21
CA GLU A 159 -22.29 1.04 26.11
C GLU A 159 -21.90 0.85 27.58
N TYR A 160 -22.23 1.85 28.40
CA TYR A 160 -22.27 1.76 29.86
C TYR A 160 -23.72 1.89 30.33
N TYR A 161 -24.12 1.02 31.26
CA TYR A 161 -25.39 1.13 31.94
C TYR A 161 -25.23 1.99 33.19
N LEU A 162 -26.14 2.93 33.37
CA LEU A 162 -26.21 3.81 34.52
C LEU A 162 -27.60 3.68 35.16
N ALA A 163 -27.70 3.98 36.46
CA ALA A 163 -28.94 3.98 37.19
C ALA A 163 -29.26 5.37 37.74
N VAL A 164 -30.53 5.77 37.71
CA VAL A 164 -31.01 7.02 38.33
C VAL A 164 -30.61 7.07 39.80
N GLY A 165 -30.01 8.18 40.23
CA GLY A 165 -29.58 8.41 41.61
C GLY A 165 -28.30 7.69 42.02
N ASP A 166 -27.70 6.91 41.12
CA ASP A 166 -26.46 6.19 41.37
C ASP A 166 -25.28 6.85 40.66
N THR A 167 -24.20 7.11 41.39
CA THR A 167 -23.01 7.78 40.85
C THR A 167 -22.19 6.80 40.02
N PHE A 168 -22.19 6.99 38.70
CA PHE A 168 -21.34 6.27 37.77
C PHE A 168 -19.96 6.92 37.69
N GLN A 169 -18.91 6.12 37.78
CA GLN A 169 -17.54 6.53 37.58
C GLN A 169 -16.87 5.70 36.49
N LEU A 170 -16.08 6.35 35.63
CA LEU A 170 -15.26 5.74 34.59
C LEU A 170 -13.79 6.11 34.82
N PHE A 171 -12.96 5.14 35.19
CA PHE A 171 -11.54 5.32 35.50
C PHE A 171 -10.66 5.21 34.26
N TYR A 172 -9.84 6.22 33.98
CA TYR A 172 -9.07 6.31 32.75
C TYR A 172 -7.96 5.26 32.67
N ARG A 173 -7.33 4.93 33.82
CA ARG A 173 -6.38 3.82 33.97
C ARG A 173 -6.92 2.52 33.39
N SER A 174 -8.24 2.35 33.46
CA SER A 174 -8.91 1.11 33.09
C SER A 174 -9.31 0.99 31.63
N VAL A 175 -9.22 2.09 30.87
CA VAL A 175 -9.67 2.12 29.48
C VAL A 175 -8.63 2.72 28.51
N VAL A 176 -7.50 3.23 28.99
CA VAL A 176 -6.43 3.78 28.14
C VAL A 176 -5.21 2.88 28.24
N GLN A 177 -4.79 2.31 27.11
CA GLN A 177 -3.62 1.43 27.02
C GLN A 177 -2.33 2.25 27.01
N ALA A 178 -1.92 2.66 28.20
CA ALA A 178 -0.65 3.33 28.44
C ALA A 178 -0.04 2.87 29.76
N VAL A 179 1.29 2.88 29.85
CA VAL A 179 1.99 2.61 31.12
C VAL A 179 1.54 3.62 32.18
N ASP A 180 1.44 4.89 31.78
CA ASP A 180 0.82 5.96 32.56
C ASP A 180 -0.12 6.82 31.70
N PRO A 181 -1.43 6.51 31.64
CA PRO A 181 -2.42 7.33 30.96
C PRO A 181 -2.49 8.78 31.41
N TYR A 182 -2.06 9.11 32.63
CA TYR A 182 -2.13 10.49 33.12
C TYR A 182 -1.06 11.41 32.55
N GLN A 183 -0.08 10.85 31.82
CA GLN A 183 0.88 11.63 31.02
C GLN A 183 0.26 12.17 29.72
N TYR A 184 -0.89 11.65 29.30
CA TYR A 184 -1.59 12.14 28.12
C TYR A 184 -2.60 13.21 28.50
N TYR A 185 -2.85 14.13 27.57
CA TYR A 185 -4.01 15.01 27.68
C TYR A 185 -5.28 14.24 27.31
N ILE A 186 -6.00 13.77 28.34
CA ILE A 186 -7.29 13.07 28.19
C ILE A 186 -8.41 14.11 28.13
N LYS A 187 -9.01 14.28 26.95
CA LYS A 187 -10.13 15.19 26.73
C LYS A 187 -11.43 14.41 26.63
N LEU A 188 -12.39 14.74 27.51
CA LEU A 188 -13.75 14.23 27.42
C LEU A 188 -14.67 15.24 26.73
N THR A 189 -15.61 14.74 25.94
CA THR A 189 -16.66 15.55 25.30
C THR A 189 -18.00 14.83 25.43
N GLY A 190 -18.99 15.49 26.02
CA GLY A 190 -20.33 14.95 26.26
C GLY A 190 -21.24 16.03 26.83
N THR A 191 -22.52 15.72 27.04
CA THR A 191 -23.52 16.66 27.57
C THR A 191 -23.83 16.46 29.05
N LYS A 192 -23.22 15.46 29.70
CA LYS A 192 -23.45 15.05 31.08
C LYS A 192 -22.14 14.73 31.78
N GLY A 193 -22.16 14.81 33.11
CA GLY A 193 -21.04 14.47 33.99
C GLY A 193 -19.90 15.47 34.03
N TYR A 194 -18.85 15.07 34.73
CA TYR A 194 -17.67 15.88 35.01
C TYR A 194 -16.40 15.05 34.78
N ALA A 195 -15.37 15.69 34.23
CA ALA A 195 -14.06 15.09 34.07
C ALA A 195 -13.15 15.49 35.24
N TYR A 196 -12.56 14.51 35.90
CA TYR A 196 -11.51 14.66 36.91
C TYR A 196 -10.21 14.08 36.37
N PRO A 197 -9.04 14.37 36.99
CA PRO A 197 -7.75 13.90 36.47
C PRO A 197 -7.66 12.37 36.26
N ARG A 198 -8.34 11.58 37.09
CA ARG A 198 -8.29 10.11 37.05
C ARG A 198 -9.54 9.44 36.46
N TYR A 199 -10.67 10.12 36.50
CA TYR A 199 -11.96 9.52 36.17
C TYR A 199 -12.99 10.53 35.69
N TYR A 200 -13.98 10.03 34.95
CA TYR A 200 -15.24 10.73 34.70
C TYR A 200 -16.26 10.33 35.75
N GLU A 201 -17.13 11.25 36.15
CA GLU A 201 -18.22 10.96 37.08
C GLU A 201 -19.54 11.60 36.64
N TRP A 202 -20.64 10.87 36.85
CA TRP A 202 -21.98 11.41 36.71
C TRP A 202 -23.01 10.67 37.56
N THR A 203 -23.91 11.41 38.21
CA THR A 203 -25.11 10.87 38.87
C THR A 203 -26.34 11.25 38.04
N PRO A 204 -26.98 10.32 37.31
CA PRO A 204 -28.17 10.62 36.52
C PRO A 204 -29.38 11.01 37.39
N ALA A 205 -30.13 12.03 36.98
CA ALA A 205 -31.35 12.44 37.66
C ALA A 205 -32.57 11.64 37.16
N ALA A 206 -33.69 11.71 37.87
CA ALA A 206 -34.94 11.04 37.46
C ALA A 206 -35.41 11.46 36.06
N ALA A 207 -35.19 12.72 35.68
CA ALA A 207 -35.51 13.23 34.34
C ALA A 207 -34.64 12.65 33.21
N ASP A 208 -33.57 11.93 33.54
CA ASP A 208 -32.69 11.28 32.58
C ASP A 208 -33.08 9.82 32.30
N TYR A 209 -34.02 9.25 33.05
CA TYR A 209 -34.51 7.88 32.83
C TYR A 209 -34.96 7.63 31.38
N GLY A 210 -34.50 6.51 30.81
CA GLY A 210 -34.83 6.09 29.44
C GLY A 210 -34.06 6.85 28.35
N LYS A 211 -33.15 7.77 28.73
CA LYS A 211 -32.32 8.51 27.78
C LYS A 211 -30.94 7.88 27.63
N THR A 212 -30.35 8.14 26.46
CA THR A 212 -28.99 7.75 26.12
C THR A 212 -28.18 8.98 25.76
N PHE A 213 -26.95 9.07 26.29
CA PHE A 213 -26.03 10.17 26.06
C PHE A 213 -24.72 9.65 25.48
N ASN A 214 -24.07 10.41 24.61
CA ASN A 214 -22.74 10.05 24.12
C ASN A 214 -21.66 10.68 25.01
N LEU A 215 -20.66 9.88 25.36
CA LEU A 215 -19.41 10.32 25.97
C LEU A 215 -18.25 9.96 25.04
N LYS A 216 -17.56 10.97 24.52
CA LYS A 216 -16.36 10.80 23.72
C LYS A 216 -15.11 11.03 24.57
N MET A 217 -14.15 10.11 24.46
CA MET A 217 -12.80 10.23 25.00
C MET A 217 -11.83 10.41 23.85
N SER A 218 -11.07 11.50 23.89
CA SER A 218 -9.96 11.77 22.97
C SER A 218 -8.67 11.81 23.78
N ILE A 219 -7.66 11.06 23.34
CA ILE A 219 -6.28 11.20 23.81
C ILE A 219 -5.60 12.18 22.88
N CYS A 220 -4.96 13.20 23.45
CA CYS A 220 -4.32 14.27 22.72
C CYS A 220 -2.82 14.35 23.04
N ASP A 221 -2.04 14.83 22.06
CA ASP A 221 -0.64 15.22 22.28
C ASP A 221 -0.52 16.55 23.05
N ASN A 222 0.72 16.97 23.33
CA ASN A 222 1.01 18.22 24.05
C ASN A 222 0.58 19.49 23.31
N ASN A 223 0.28 19.41 22.01
CA ASN A 223 -0.22 20.52 21.20
C ASN A 223 -1.76 20.51 21.11
N GLY A 224 -2.43 19.52 21.73
CA GLY A 224 -3.88 19.34 21.68
C GLY A 224 -4.37 18.61 20.43
N ASN A 225 -3.49 18.05 19.59
CA ASN A 225 -3.90 17.23 18.45
C ASN A 225 -4.43 15.88 18.96
N VAL A 226 -5.55 15.41 18.41
CA VAL A 226 -6.11 14.10 18.76
C VAL A 226 -5.24 12.99 18.15
N ILE A 227 -4.70 12.12 19.02
CA ILE A 227 -3.93 10.93 18.61
C ILE A 227 -4.80 9.66 18.58
N SER A 228 -5.87 9.62 19.38
CA SER A 228 -6.81 8.51 19.44
C SER A 228 -8.14 8.99 20.00
N GLU A 229 -9.26 8.47 19.51
CA GLU A 229 -10.57 8.76 20.10
C GLU A 229 -11.55 7.59 20.01
N LYS A 230 -12.43 7.49 21.02
CA LYS A 230 -13.54 6.53 21.09
C LYS A 230 -14.76 7.20 21.72
N THR A 231 -15.94 6.74 21.32
CA THR A 231 -17.23 7.18 21.87
C THR A 231 -17.97 5.99 22.46
N THR A 232 -18.56 6.18 23.64
CA THR A 232 -19.46 5.24 24.30
C THR A 232 -20.82 5.87 24.56
N LYS A 233 -21.85 5.04 24.70
CA LYS A 233 -23.19 5.44 25.08
C LYS A 233 -23.41 5.23 26.58
N LEU A 234 -23.89 6.25 27.28
CA LEU A 234 -24.34 6.19 28.66
C LEU A 234 -25.86 5.99 28.65
N ILE A 235 -26.32 4.79 29.00
CA ILE A 235 -27.74 4.41 28.97
C ILE A 235 -28.30 4.49 30.38
N VAL A 236 -29.24 5.40 30.61
CA VAL A 236 -29.81 5.64 31.95
C VAL A 236 -31.07 4.80 32.15
N SER A 237 -31.02 3.92 33.14
CA SER A 237 -32.11 3.05 33.55
C SER A 237 -32.49 3.32 35.02
N THR A 238 -33.50 2.61 35.53
CA THR A 238 -33.87 2.64 36.95
C THR A 238 -34.24 1.25 37.41
N ALA A 239 -34.11 0.97 38.70
CA ALA A 239 -34.58 -0.29 39.26
C ALA A 239 -36.11 -0.36 39.13
N LEU A 240 -36.62 -1.45 38.55
CA LEU A 240 -38.05 -1.69 38.35
C LEU A 240 -38.40 -3.09 38.82
N ASN A 241 -39.52 -3.25 39.52
CA ASN A 241 -40.04 -4.56 39.88
C ASN A 241 -40.56 -5.27 38.61
N PRO A 242 -39.98 -6.43 38.22
CA PRO A 242 -40.57 -7.23 37.15
C PRO A 242 -41.96 -7.73 37.58
N SER A 243 -42.86 -7.92 36.60
CA SER A 243 -44.23 -8.39 36.83
C SER A 243 -44.29 -9.81 37.41
N THR A 244 -43.28 -10.62 37.12
CA THR A 244 -43.05 -11.95 37.71
C THR A 244 -41.67 -11.99 38.35
N THR A 245 -41.50 -12.78 39.40
CA THR A 245 -40.18 -12.97 40.02
C THR A 245 -39.18 -13.46 39.00
N LYS A 246 -38.01 -12.81 38.95
CA LYS A 246 -36.92 -13.17 38.04
C LYS A 246 -35.82 -13.95 38.74
N ASN A 247 -35.40 -15.05 38.14
CA ASN A 247 -34.36 -15.93 38.64
C ASN A 247 -33.00 -15.57 38.04
N ILE A 248 -32.08 -15.11 38.90
CA ILE A 248 -30.77 -14.55 38.52
C ILE A 248 -29.66 -15.52 38.93
N LEU A 249 -29.00 -16.15 37.96
CA LEU A 249 -27.86 -17.03 38.21
C LEU A 249 -26.55 -16.24 38.09
N CYS A 250 -25.79 -16.12 39.17
CA CYS A 250 -24.48 -15.46 39.16
C CYS A 250 -23.37 -16.51 39.18
N ILE A 251 -22.51 -16.51 38.17
CA ILE A 251 -21.47 -17.52 37.94
C ILE A 251 -20.11 -16.82 37.91
N GLY A 252 -19.10 -17.40 38.55
CA GLY A 252 -17.76 -16.84 38.45
C GLY A 252 -16.67 -17.66 39.09
N ASP A 253 -15.47 -17.09 39.11
CA ASP A 253 -14.30 -17.70 39.74
C ASP A 253 -14.11 -17.19 41.18
N SER A 254 -12.85 -17.04 41.61
CA SER A 254 -12.49 -16.47 42.91
C SER A 254 -13.01 -15.06 43.14
N LEU A 255 -13.28 -14.27 42.09
CA LEU A 255 -13.93 -12.95 42.23
C LEU A 255 -15.40 -13.05 42.65
N THR A 256 -16.03 -14.20 42.46
CA THR A 256 -17.45 -14.41 42.84
C THR A 256 -17.59 -15.28 44.07
N ALA A 257 -16.53 -15.98 44.49
CA ALA A 257 -16.58 -16.99 45.54
C ALA A 257 -16.99 -16.47 46.93
N ASN A 258 -16.74 -15.18 47.25
CA ASN A 258 -17.20 -14.57 48.50
C ASN A 258 -18.65 -14.06 48.43
N GLY A 259 -19.25 -13.96 47.24
CA GLY A 259 -20.60 -13.44 47.02
C GLY A 259 -20.77 -11.92 47.19
N TYR A 260 -19.70 -11.15 47.40
CA TYR A 260 -19.79 -9.74 47.82
C TYR A 260 -20.41 -8.84 46.75
N TRP A 261 -19.93 -8.94 45.49
CA TRP A 261 -20.47 -8.11 44.41
C TRP A 261 -21.93 -8.44 44.12
N VAL A 262 -22.32 -9.71 44.24
CA VAL A 262 -23.71 -10.16 44.06
C VAL A 262 -24.58 -9.53 45.16
N ALA A 263 -24.19 -9.70 46.42
CA ALA A 263 -24.93 -9.16 47.55
C ALA A 263 -25.03 -7.62 47.50
N GLN A 264 -23.97 -6.92 47.12
CA GLN A 264 -23.97 -5.47 46.95
C GLN A 264 -24.94 -5.03 45.85
N GLY A 265 -24.94 -5.69 44.69
CA GLY A 265 -25.84 -5.32 43.61
C GLY A 265 -27.31 -5.53 43.98
N ILE A 266 -27.63 -6.64 44.67
CA ILE A 266 -28.97 -6.92 45.20
C ILE A 266 -29.36 -5.91 46.28
N LYS A 267 -28.44 -5.55 47.19
CA LYS A 267 -28.66 -4.51 48.20
C LYS A 267 -29.07 -3.18 47.54
N LYS A 268 -28.34 -2.74 46.53
CA LYS A 268 -28.65 -1.48 45.81
C LYS A 268 -29.96 -1.55 45.05
N TYR A 269 -30.25 -2.69 44.43
CA TYR A 269 -31.53 -2.94 43.76
C TYR A 269 -32.72 -2.84 44.72
N ASN A 270 -32.60 -3.48 45.89
CA ASN A 270 -33.60 -3.43 46.96
C ASN A 270 -33.75 -2.02 47.55
N ASN A 271 -32.64 -1.32 47.79
CA ASN A 271 -32.65 0.06 48.31
C ASN A 271 -33.29 1.05 47.33
N ALA A 272 -33.25 0.75 46.02
CA ALA A 272 -33.95 1.50 44.99
C ALA A 272 -35.45 1.14 44.88
N GLY A 273 -35.97 0.28 45.76
CA GLY A 273 -37.40 -0.08 45.86
C GLY A 273 -37.83 -1.26 45.00
N ALA A 274 -36.91 -1.97 44.35
CA ALA A 274 -37.21 -3.15 43.54
C ALA A 274 -36.69 -4.43 44.22
N THR A 275 -37.54 -5.44 44.37
CA THR A 275 -37.24 -6.63 45.17
C THR A 275 -37.68 -7.94 44.52
N ASN A 276 -38.42 -7.90 43.41
CA ASN A 276 -39.01 -9.09 42.79
C ASN A 276 -37.99 -9.91 41.96
N ILE A 277 -36.79 -10.14 42.50
CA ILE A 277 -35.75 -11.00 41.95
C ILE A 277 -35.19 -11.92 43.01
N VAL A 278 -34.72 -13.10 42.59
CA VAL A 278 -34.07 -14.08 43.46
C VAL A 278 -32.79 -14.57 42.81
N THR A 279 -31.74 -14.74 43.60
CA THR A 279 -30.47 -15.27 43.14
C THR A 279 -30.44 -16.80 43.24
N LEU A 280 -29.87 -17.47 42.23
CA LEU A 280 -29.72 -18.92 42.14
C LEU A 280 -28.30 -19.36 42.44
N GLY A 281 -28.12 -20.55 43.01
CA GLY A 281 -26.81 -21.12 43.30
C GLY A 281 -26.84 -22.27 44.29
N THR A 282 -25.75 -23.01 44.37
CA THR A 282 -25.46 -24.01 45.41
C THR A 282 -24.72 -23.39 46.61
N ILE A 283 -24.00 -22.29 46.40
CA ILE A 283 -23.28 -21.57 47.45
C ILE A 283 -24.17 -20.46 48.00
N THR A 284 -24.29 -20.38 49.32
CA THR A 284 -25.01 -19.31 50.02
C THR A 284 -24.00 -18.41 50.73
N SER A 285 -24.08 -17.11 50.47
CA SER A 285 -23.21 -16.09 51.06
C SER A 285 -24.04 -14.93 51.61
N THR A 286 -23.55 -14.28 52.66
CA THR A 286 -24.19 -13.09 53.24
C THR A 286 -23.16 -11.98 53.36
N PHE A 287 -23.50 -10.81 52.83
CA PHE A 287 -22.66 -9.61 52.91
C PHE A 287 -23.55 -8.38 53.06
N ASN A 288 -23.16 -7.44 53.93
CA ASN A 288 -23.93 -6.23 54.22
C ASN A 288 -25.43 -6.47 54.52
N GLY A 289 -25.76 -7.57 55.19
CA GLY A 289 -27.13 -7.92 55.57
C GLY A 289 -27.99 -8.51 54.43
N VAL A 290 -27.42 -8.78 53.25
CA VAL A 290 -28.11 -9.42 52.13
C VAL A 290 -27.57 -10.82 51.94
N THR A 291 -28.46 -11.82 52.02
CA THR A 291 -28.15 -13.22 51.74
C THR A 291 -28.48 -13.53 50.28
N ILE A 292 -27.51 -14.08 49.56
CA ILE A 292 -27.62 -14.46 48.15
C ILE A 292 -27.18 -15.89 47.93
N LYS A 293 -27.54 -16.43 46.76
CA LYS A 293 -27.01 -17.68 46.23
C LYS A 293 -26.24 -17.42 44.95
N HIS A 294 -25.17 -18.19 44.70
CA HIS A 294 -24.33 -18.04 43.51
C HIS A 294 -23.57 -19.33 43.20
N GLU A 295 -22.93 -19.36 42.02
CA GLU A 295 -21.96 -20.36 41.57
C GLU A 295 -20.59 -19.68 41.40
N GLY A 296 -20.03 -19.17 42.50
CA GLY A 296 -18.69 -18.58 42.52
C GLY A 296 -17.69 -19.58 43.08
N HIS A 297 -16.79 -20.09 42.25
CA HIS A 297 -15.87 -21.17 42.65
C HIS A 297 -14.41 -20.73 42.55
N GLY A 298 -13.71 -20.72 43.68
CA GLY A 298 -12.32 -20.23 43.76
C GLY A 298 -11.34 -21.04 42.91
N GLY A 299 -10.57 -20.36 42.06
CA GLY A 299 -9.57 -20.98 41.17
C GLY A 299 -10.12 -21.48 39.84
N TRP A 300 -11.44 -21.47 39.65
CA TRP A 300 -12.07 -22.00 38.45
C TRP A 300 -11.90 -21.09 37.23
N GLN A 301 -12.07 -21.68 36.05
CA GLN A 301 -12.11 -21.00 34.77
C GLN A 301 -13.24 -21.60 33.91
N TRP A 302 -13.46 -21.09 32.70
CA TRP A 302 -14.51 -21.60 31.79
C TRP A 302 -14.47 -23.12 31.61
N SER A 303 -13.27 -23.68 31.38
CA SER A 303 -13.10 -25.13 31.21
C SER A 303 -13.38 -25.93 32.48
N SER A 304 -13.25 -25.35 33.68
CA SER A 304 -13.60 -26.02 34.94
C SER A 304 -15.10 -26.30 35.04
N TYR A 305 -15.94 -25.42 34.51
CA TYR A 305 -17.39 -25.64 34.49
C TYR A 305 -17.83 -26.68 33.47
N LEU A 306 -17.00 -26.97 32.46
CA LEU A 306 -17.25 -28.04 31.49
C LEU A 306 -16.72 -29.39 31.98
N ASN A 307 -15.50 -29.39 32.52
CA ASN A 307 -14.70 -30.60 32.73
C ASN A 307 -14.48 -30.95 34.22
N GLY A 308 -15.05 -30.15 35.14
CA GLY A 308 -14.73 -30.21 36.56
C GLY A 308 -13.42 -29.50 36.86
N TYR A 309 -13.21 -29.17 38.13
CA TYR A 309 -11.98 -28.53 38.57
C TYR A 309 -10.89 -29.57 38.81
N ALA A 310 -9.68 -29.28 38.34
CA ALA A 310 -8.56 -30.22 38.23
C ALA A 310 -7.91 -30.54 39.59
N THR A 311 -8.67 -31.22 40.45
CA THR A 311 -8.25 -31.81 41.73
C THR A 311 -8.25 -33.34 41.63
N THR A 312 -7.75 -34.03 42.66
CA THR A 312 -7.74 -35.50 42.72
C THR A 312 -8.48 -35.96 43.99
N PRO A 313 -9.69 -36.56 43.88
CA PRO A 313 -10.49 -36.73 42.67
C PRO A 313 -10.99 -35.38 42.11
N VAL A 314 -11.34 -35.33 40.82
CA VAL A 314 -11.86 -34.13 40.14
C VAL A 314 -13.07 -33.59 40.91
N THR A 315 -13.04 -32.31 41.26
CA THR A 315 -14.19 -31.63 41.86
C THR A 315 -15.24 -31.42 40.77
N PRO A 316 -16.45 -32.01 40.90
CA PRO A 316 -17.49 -31.92 39.88
C PRO A 316 -17.95 -30.49 39.61
N SER A 317 -18.28 -30.18 38.35
CA SER A 317 -19.01 -28.95 38.02
C SER A 317 -20.41 -28.98 38.63
N PRO A 318 -20.92 -27.87 39.20
CA PRO A 318 -22.30 -27.81 39.72
C PRO A 318 -23.35 -28.04 38.63
N PHE A 319 -22.97 -27.84 37.36
CA PHE A 319 -23.85 -27.99 36.21
C PHE A 319 -23.77 -29.37 35.54
N TRP A 320 -23.09 -30.33 36.15
CA TRP A 320 -23.05 -31.69 35.63
C TRP A 320 -24.33 -32.47 35.94
N ASN A 321 -24.80 -33.20 34.93
CA ASN A 321 -25.75 -34.29 35.15
C ASN A 321 -25.05 -35.55 35.66
N ALA A 322 -25.82 -36.62 35.89
CA ALA A 322 -25.32 -37.90 36.38
C ALA A 322 -24.26 -38.57 35.47
N ASN A 323 -24.11 -38.11 34.22
CA ASN A 323 -23.11 -38.58 33.25
C ASN A 323 -21.92 -37.61 33.11
N ASN A 324 -21.75 -36.65 34.02
CA ASN A 324 -20.71 -35.62 34.00
C ASN A 324 -20.76 -34.71 32.75
N GLN A 325 -21.96 -34.46 32.22
CA GLN A 325 -22.17 -33.57 31.08
C GLN A 325 -22.83 -32.26 31.54
N LEU A 326 -22.45 -31.15 30.93
CA LEU A 326 -23.06 -29.84 31.18
C LEU A 326 -24.56 -29.88 30.85
N ASP A 327 -25.40 -29.58 31.84
CA ASP A 327 -26.87 -29.65 31.74
C ASP A 327 -27.53 -28.71 32.76
N PHE A 328 -27.97 -27.54 32.29
CA PHE A 328 -28.57 -26.53 33.15
C PHE A 328 -30.01 -26.89 33.56
N LYS A 329 -30.70 -27.72 32.76
CA LYS A 329 -32.04 -28.22 33.12
C LYS A 329 -31.96 -29.19 34.27
N TYR A 330 -30.99 -30.11 34.21
CA TYR A 330 -30.69 -31.00 35.34
C TYR A 330 -30.33 -30.19 36.59
N TYR A 331 -29.42 -29.23 36.47
CA TYR A 331 -29.06 -28.32 37.56
C TYR A 331 -30.30 -27.68 38.22
N CYS A 332 -31.19 -27.07 37.42
CA CYS A 332 -32.38 -26.41 37.95
C CYS A 332 -33.34 -27.40 38.60
N SER A 333 -33.60 -28.55 37.97
CA SER A 333 -34.50 -29.58 38.52
C SER A 333 -34.00 -30.13 39.87
N THR A 334 -32.69 -30.35 40.01
CA THR A 334 -32.06 -30.89 41.22
C THR A 334 -32.12 -29.91 42.39
N HIS A 335 -32.09 -28.60 42.11
CA HIS A 335 -32.07 -27.56 43.14
C HIS A 335 -33.43 -26.87 43.33
N GLY A 336 -34.48 -27.35 42.67
CA GLY A 336 -35.84 -26.79 42.79
C GLY A 336 -36.00 -25.42 42.13
N TYR A 337 -35.18 -25.11 41.12
CA TYR A 337 -35.29 -23.87 40.34
C TYR A 337 -36.16 -24.11 39.11
N ALA A 338 -37.15 -23.24 38.88
CA ALA A 338 -38.08 -23.40 37.77
C ALA A 338 -37.47 -22.99 36.42
N THR A 339 -36.67 -21.92 36.42
CA THR A 339 -36.05 -21.36 35.21
C THR A 339 -34.82 -20.55 35.57
N ILE A 340 -33.97 -20.26 34.58
CA ILE A 340 -32.96 -19.20 34.63
C ILE A 340 -33.49 -18.08 33.73
N ASP A 341 -33.74 -16.89 34.28
CA ASP A 341 -34.18 -15.73 33.50
C ASP A 341 -32.98 -14.88 33.06
N GLU A 342 -32.01 -14.71 33.94
CA GLU A 342 -30.78 -13.99 33.64
C GLU A 342 -29.58 -14.73 34.23
N ALA A 343 -28.49 -14.78 33.47
CA ALA A 343 -27.21 -15.28 33.95
C ALA A 343 -26.17 -14.15 33.87
N TYR A 344 -25.46 -13.91 34.97
CA TYR A 344 -24.36 -12.96 35.06
C TYR A 344 -23.08 -13.74 35.29
N ILE A 345 -22.13 -13.60 34.37
CA ILE A 345 -20.91 -14.42 34.37
C ILE A 345 -19.70 -13.50 34.48
N LEU A 346 -18.99 -13.58 35.61
CA LEU A 346 -17.72 -12.90 35.87
C LEU A 346 -16.60 -13.94 35.93
N MET A 347 -15.90 -14.09 34.81
CA MET A 347 -14.91 -15.14 34.53
C MET A 347 -13.88 -14.53 33.58
N THR A 348 -12.57 -14.74 33.64
CA THR A 348 -11.70 -15.48 34.56
C THR A 348 -10.36 -14.73 34.68
N TRP A 349 -9.71 -14.77 35.83
CA TRP A 349 -8.27 -14.48 35.94
C TRP A 349 -7.40 -15.73 35.72
N ASN A 350 -7.91 -16.90 36.13
CA ASN A 350 -7.20 -18.18 36.11
C ASN A 350 -6.86 -18.72 34.70
N GLY A 351 -7.57 -18.28 33.65
CA GLY A 351 -7.38 -18.74 32.26
C GLY A 351 -6.68 -17.76 31.32
N ILE A 352 -6.24 -16.59 31.81
CA ILE A 352 -5.75 -15.48 30.98
C ILE A 352 -4.32 -15.05 31.26
N GLY A 353 -3.49 -15.94 31.81
CA GLY A 353 -2.05 -15.69 31.90
C GLY A 353 -1.44 -15.34 30.54
N GLY A 354 -0.30 -14.66 30.58
CA GLY A 354 0.45 -14.17 29.42
C GLY A 354 0.50 -12.64 29.34
N SER A 355 1.39 -12.14 28.49
CA SER A 355 1.62 -10.71 28.28
C SER A 355 1.14 -10.30 26.89
N PHE A 356 0.40 -9.17 26.81
CA PHE A 356 -0.18 -8.64 25.56
C PHE A 356 -1.01 -9.66 24.76
N ARG A 357 -1.62 -10.65 25.44
CA ARG A 357 -2.23 -11.81 24.81
C ARG A 357 -3.46 -11.44 23.98
N GLU A 358 -3.57 -12.05 22.79
CA GLU A 358 -4.76 -12.01 21.93
C GLU A 358 -5.66 -13.22 22.18
N PHE A 359 -6.95 -13.07 21.87
CA PHE A 359 -7.97 -14.08 22.14
C PHE A 359 -8.73 -14.49 20.88
N SER A 360 -9.17 -15.75 20.84
CA SER A 360 -10.00 -16.31 19.78
C SER A 360 -10.77 -17.52 20.32
N PHE A 361 -11.83 -17.96 19.62
CA PHE A 361 -12.53 -19.21 19.96
C PHE A 361 -11.74 -20.49 19.68
N ALA A 362 -10.59 -20.40 18.99
CA ALA A 362 -9.74 -21.55 18.70
C ALA A 362 -8.91 -22.00 19.92
N SER A 363 -8.91 -21.23 21.01
CA SER A 363 -8.09 -21.50 22.20
C SER A 363 -8.84 -21.14 23.49
N GLU A 364 -8.42 -21.75 24.61
CA GLU A 364 -8.88 -21.34 25.93
C GLU A 364 -8.55 -19.86 26.19
N PRO A 365 -9.33 -19.12 26.98
CA PRO A 365 -10.54 -19.56 27.66
C PRO A 365 -11.79 -19.62 26.77
N PHE A 366 -11.76 -19.02 25.58
CA PHE A 366 -12.97 -18.80 24.77
C PHE A 366 -13.48 -20.03 24.03
N ALA A 367 -12.61 -21.03 23.79
CA ALA A 367 -13.05 -22.35 23.33
C ALA A 367 -14.09 -22.95 24.30
N SER A 368 -13.79 -22.99 25.60
CA SER A 368 -14.72 -23.46 26.62
C SER A 368 -15.87 -22.47 26.88
N ALA A 369 -15.61 -21.16 26.86
CA ALA A 369 -16.66 -20.17 27.07
C ALA A 369 -17.79 -20.31 26.04
N LYS A 370 -17.44 -20.53 24.77
CA LYS A 370 -18.43 -20.73 23.70
C LYS A 370 -19.33 -21.93 23.96
N ILE A 371 -18.75 -23.08 24.33
CA ILE A 371 -19.51 -24.30 24.63
C ILE A 371 -20.46 -24.08 25.81
N PHE A 372 -19.97 -23.43 26.87
CA PHE A 372 -20.76 -23.13 28.06
C PHE A 372 -21.98 -22.26 27.73
N ILE A 373 -21.74 -21.16 26.99
CA ILE A 373 -22.78 -20.20 26.59
C ILE A 373 -23.80 -20.82 25.65
N ASP A 374 -23.34 -21.55 24.63
CA ASP A 374 -24.21 -22.24 23.67
C ASP A 374 -25.13 -23.23 24.39
N LYS A 375 -24.61 -23.98 25.37
CA LYS A 375 -25.39 -24.93 26.16
C LYS A 375 -26.38 -24.22 27.10
N LEU A 376 -25.99 -23.13 27.76
CA LEU A 376 -26.89 -22.34 28.61
C LEU A 376 -28.06 -21.78 27.79
N HIS A 377 -27.78 -21.21 26.63
CA HIS A 377 -28.82 -20.70 25.74
C HIS A 377 -29.70 -21.81 25.16
N ALA A 378 -29.13 -22.97 24.80
CA ALA A 378 -29.91 -24.11 24.32
C ALA A 378 -30.89 -24.65 25.38
N ASP A 379 -30.48 -24.66 26.65
CA ASP A 379 -31.33 -25.11 27.76
C ASP A 379 -32.38 -24.07 28.16
N TYR A 380 -32.01 -22.79 28.15
CA TYR A 380 -32.86 -21.66 28.52
C TYR A 380 -32.80 -20.58 27.42
N PRO A 381 -33.53 -20.74 26.30
CA PRO A 381 -33.44 -19.85 25.14
C PRO A 381 -33.98 -18.43 25.39
N HIS A 382 -34.73 -18.24 26.47
CA HIS A 382 -35.22 -16.93 26.89
C HIS A 382 -34.34 -16.28 27.96
N ALA A 383 -33.31 -16.98 28.46
CA ALA A 383 -32.39 -16.39 29.43
C ALA A 383 -31.54 -15.31 28.76
N LYS A 384 -31.41 -14.17 29.42
CA LYS A 384 -30.43 -13.15 29.04
C LYS A 384 -29.09 -13.49 29.69
N ILE A 385 -28.03 -13.52 28.90
CA ILE A 385 -26.69 -13.84 29.39
C ILE A 385 -25.83 -12.58 29.37
N THR A 386 -25.37 -12.16 30.54
CA THR A 386 -24.54 -10.98 30.72
C THR A 386 -23.12 -11.42 31.03
N LEU A 387 -22.20 -11.13 30.11
CA LEU A 387 -20.77 -11.29 30.36
C LEU A 387 -20.25 -10.04 31.06
N MET A 388 -19.79 -10.19 32.29
CA MET A 388 -19.16 -9.12 33.05
C MET A 388 -17.66 -9.16 32.79
N GLY A 389 -17.12 -8.00 32.42
CA GLY A 389 -15.69 -7.81 32.30
C GLY A 389 -14.95 -8.09 33.61
N ILE A 390 -13.66 -8.45 33.54
CA ILE A 390 -12.83 -8.55 34.75
C ILE A 390 -12.25 -7.18 35.09
N PRO A 391 -12.09 -6.84 36.38
CA PRO A 391 -11.34 -5.65 36.78
C PRO A 391 -9.88 -5.74 36.31
N LEU A 392 -9.22 -4.59 36.15
CA LEU A 392 -7.79 -4.58 35.90
C LEU A 392 -7.00 -4.98 37.16
N PRO A 393 -5.79 -5.54 37.00
CA PRO A 393 -4.99 -5.95 38.14
C PRO A 393 -4.41 -4.72 38.87
N SER A 394 -3.85 -4.95 40.05
CA SER A 394 -3.12 -3.94 40.83
C SER A 394 -2.02 -3.30 39.99
N VAL A 395 -2.12 -2.01 39.78
CA VAL A 395 -1.06 -1.23 39.11
C VAL A 395 0.02 -0.75 40.09
N ASN A 396 -0.19 -0.92 41.40
CA ASN A 396 0.75 -0.57 42.46
C ASN A 396 1.76 -1.68 42.77
N GLY A 397 1.95 -2.62 41.85
CA GLY A 397 2.87 -3.77 42.00
C GLY A 397 2.30 -4.91 42.86
N GLY A 398 3.19 -5.80 43.30
CA GLY A 398 2.85 -6.92 44.20
C GLY A 398 2.52 -8.26 43.54
N LEU A 399 2.14 -8.27 42.26
CA LEU A 399 1.75 -9.50 41.56
C LEU A 399 2.88 -10.56 41.55
N SER A 400 4.11 -10.17 41.19
CA SER A 400 5.27 -11.08 41.21
C SER A 400 5.69 -11.49 42.63
N ALA A 401 5.37 -10.70 43.65
CA ALA A 401 5.66 -11.06 45.04
C ALA A 401 4.84 -12.30 45.47
N TYR A 402 3.71 -12.58 44.80
CA TYR A 402 2.92 -13.79 45.00
C TYR A 402 3.16 -14.85 43.94
N TYR A 403 3.16 -14.43 42.67
CA TYR A 403 3.14 -15.33 41.52
C TYR A 403 4.52 -15.64 40.95
N THR A 404 5.59 -15.25 41.66
CA THR A 404 7.02 -15.40 41.28
C THR A 404 7.42 -14.67 39.99
N LEU A 405 8.71 -14.35 39.85
CA LEU A 405 9.23 -13.54 38.75
C LEU A 405 9.18 -14.27 37.38
N ASP A 406 9.19 -15.59 37.40
CA ASP A 406 9.24 -16.46 36.22
C ASP A 406 7.87 -16.71 35.57
N LYS A 407 6.77 -16.21 36.15
CA LYS A 407 5.42 -16.31 35.58
C LYS A 407 5.01 -15.03 34.85
N SER A 408 4.02 -15.15 33.96
CA SER A 408 3.51 -14.02 33.18
C SER A 408 3.05 -12.82 34.04
N TYR A 409 2.61 -13.08 35.27
CA TYR A 409 2.12 -12.07 36.21
C TYR A 409 3.22 -11.11 36.70
N ALA A 410 4.50 -11.40 36.43
CA ALA A 410 5.59 -10.47 36.69
C ALA A 410 5.63 -9.30 35.70
N ASP A 411 5.08 -9.46 34.50
CA ASP A 411 4.88 -8.36 33.55
C ASP A 411 3.52 -7.69 33.82
N ASN A 412 3.50 -6.79 34.81
CA ASN A 412 2.26 -6.14 35.26
C ASN A 412 1.56 -5.38 34.12
N TYR A 413 2.31 -4.61 33.32
CA TYR A 413 1.71 -3.86 32.21
C TYR A 413 1.22 -4.80 31.11
N GLY A 414 2.01 -5.81 30.75
CA GLY A 414 1.59 -6.82 29.80
C GLY A 414 0.33 -7.57 30.22
N GLN A 415 0.20 -7.91 31.51
CA GLN A 415 -0.98 -8.55 32.08
C GLN A 415 -2.20 -7.60 32.11
N LEU A 416 -1.97 -6.31 32.40
CA LEU A 416 -2.99 -5.27 32.31
C LEU A 416 -3.56 -5.17 30.89
N VAL A 417 -2.69 -5.16 29.87
CA VAL A 417 -3.13 -5.14 28.47
C VAL A 417 -3.82 -6.45 28.08
N THR A 418 -3.34 -7.60 28.55
CA THR A 418 -4.04 -8.89 28.39
C THR A 418 -5.47 -8.82 28.95
N ALA A 419 -5.66 -8.24 30.14
CA ALA A 419 -6.99 -8.07 30.73
C ALA A 419 -7.87 -7.12 29.89
N MET A 420 -7.32 -6.03 29.34
CA MET A 420 -8.06 -5.14 28.43
C MET A 420 -8.51 -5.87 27.16
N LYS A 421 -7.63 -6.65 26.54
CA LYS A 421 -7.96 -7.45 25.34
C LYS A 421 -8.97 -8.57 25.63
N TYR A 422 -8.89 -9.17 26.81
CA TYR A 422 -9.89 -10.15 27.26
C TYR A 422 -11.28 -9.52 27.35
N ASN A 423 -11.36 -8.37 27.99
CA ASN A 423 -12.58 -7.58 28.10
C ASN A 423 -13.14 -7.17 26.72
N GLN A 424 -12.27 -6.73 25.79
CA GLN A 424 -12.69 -6.43 24.42
C GLN A 424 -13.27 -7.66 23.72
N PHE A 425 -12.64 -8.82 23.86
CA PHE A 425 -13.13 -10.04 23.22
C PHE A 425 -14.46 -10.51 23.82
N LEU A 426 -14.69 -10.31 25.13
CA LEU A 426 -16.01 -10.54 25.75
C LEU A 426 -17.09 -9.64 25.11
N GLU A 427 -16.79 -8.36 24.93
CA GLU A 427 -17.70 -7.43 24.26
C GLU A 427 -17.97 -7.84 22.81
N ASP A 428 -16.92 -8.18 22.07
CA ASP A 428 -17.05 -8.63 20.69
C ASP A 428 -17.90 -9.89 20.61
N PHE A 429 -17.69 -10.86 21.51
CA PHE A 429 -18.48 -12.08 21.59
C PHE A 429 -19.96 -11.78 21.81
N CYS A 430 -20.31 -10.93 22.77
CA CYS A 430 -21.69 -10.50 22.99
C CYS A 430 -22.32 -9.84 21.76
N ASN A 431 -21.53 -9.17 20.92
CA ASN A 431 -21.99 -8.44 19.74
C ASN A 431 -22.03 -9.27 18.45
N MET A 432 -21.54 -10.52 18.47
CA MET A 432 -21.52 -11.37 17.29
C MET A 432 -22.92 -11.75 16.81
N ALA A 433 -23.07 -11.92 15.50
CA ALA A 433 -24.28 -12.46 14.91
C ALA A 433 -24.56 -13.86 15.50
N GLY A 434 -25.79 -14.08 15.95
CA GLY A 434 -26.20 -15.30 16.65
C GLY A 434 -26.14 -15.20 18.18
N TYR A 435 -25.48 -14.19 18.75
CA TYR A 435 -25.37 -14.00 20.21
C TYR A 435 -26.04 -12.71 20.70
N SER A 436 -25.97 -11.64 19.92
CA SER A 436 -26.42 -10.29 20.32
C SER A 436 -27.90 -10.14 20.67
N SER A 437 -28.76 -11.11 20.35
CA SER A 437 -30.17 -11.10 20.73
C SER A 437 -30.42 -11.51 22.19
N PHE A 438 -29.52 -12.29 22.79
CA PHE A 438 -29.63 -12.79 24.16
C PHE A 438 -28.42 -12.47 25.03
N MET A 439 -27.30 -12.03 24.45
CA MET A 439 -26.10 -11.64 25.18
C MET A 439 -25.93 -10.13 25.29
N ARG A 440 -25.30 -9.70 26.38
CA ARG A 440 -24.79 -8.34 26.53
C ARG A 440 -23.49 -8.33 27.34
N TYR A 441 -22.68 -7.31 27.11
CA TYR A 441 -21.46 -7.06 27.87
C TYR A 441 -21.67 -5.97 28.91
N VAL A 442 -21.07 -6.14 30.09
CA VAL A 442 -20.99 -5.14 31.15
C VAL A 442 -19.53 -4.89 31.47
N ASP A 443 -19.07 -3.68 31.21
CA ASP A 443 -17.68 -3.29 31.45
C ASP A 443 -17.42 -2.98 32.92
N VAL A 444 -16.92 -3.98 33.66
CA VAL A 444 -16.48 -3.78 35.05
C VAL A 444 -15.17 -3.02 35.09
N LYS A 445 -14.23 -3.28 34.17
CA LYS A 445 -12.87 -2.71 34.21
C LYS A 445 -12.92 -1.19 34.29
N GLY A 446 -13.72 -0.53 33.45
CA GLY A 446 -13.84 0.92 33.41
C GLY A 446 -14.51 1.51 34.65
N GLN A 447 -15.33 0.71 35.34
CA GLN A 447 -16.03 1.11 36.57
C GLN A 447 -15.24 0.77 37.84
N PHE A 448 -14.08 0.14 37.70
CA PHE A 448 -13.24 -0.33 38.80
C PHE A 448 -11.97 0.53 38.94
N ASP A 449 -11.74 1.05 40.13
CA ASP A 449 -10.53 1.81 40.48
C ASP A 449 -9.38 0.85 40.80
N SER A 450 -8.61 0.46 39.78
CA SER A 450 -7.47 -0.45 39.95
C SER A 450 -6.30 0.12 40.75
N GLU A 451 -6.30 1.41 41.03
CA GLU A 451 -5.26 2.09 41.79
C GLU A 451 -5.55 2.11 43.29
N TYR A 452 -6.82 2.14 43.70
CA TYR A 452 -7.18 2.23 45.13
C TYR A 452 -8.00 1.07 45.68
N ASN A 453 -8.59 0.24 44.81
CA ASN A 453 -9.44 -0.87 45.26
C ASN A 453 -8.78 -2.24 45.19
N MET A 454 -7.45 -2.25 45.02
CA MET A 454 -6.61 -3.44 45.15
C MET A 454 -5.90 -3.47 46.51
N PRO A 455 -5.62 -4.67 47.07
CA PRO A 455 -4.93 -4.80 48.34
C PRO A 455 -3.52 -4.20 48.32
N THR A 456 -3.21 -3.31 49.26
CA THR A 456 -1.87 -2.73 49.48
C THR A 456 -1.42 -2.90 50.93
N SER A 457 -0.11 -2.96 51.17
CA SER A 457 0.48 -2.89 52.50
C SER A 457 1.55 -1.79 52.58
N PRO A 458 1.70 -1.11 53.73
CA PRO A 458 2.77 -0.12 53.91
C PRO A 458 4.12 -0.83 53.95
N LYS A 459 5.08 -0.37 53.15
CA LYS A 459 6.45 -0.88 53.11
C LYS A 459 7.43 0.29 53.19
N PRO A 460 8.54 0.19 53.94
CA PRO A 460 9.63 1.15 53.86
C PRO A 460 10.05 1.42 52.41
N VAL A 461 10.18 2.69 52.03
CA VAL A 461 10.56 3.10 50.66
C VAL A 461 11.95 2.58 50.25
N ASN A 462 12.79 2.24 51.24
CA ASN A 462 14.02 1.47 51.09
C ASN A 462 14.42 0.87 52.46
N THR A 463 15.49 0.05 52.48
CA THR A 463 15.91 -0.69 53.70
C THR A 463 16.35 0.19 54.87
N GLU A 464 16.73 1.45 54.62
CA GLU A 464 17.24 2.39 55.62
C GLU A 464 16.23 3.48 56.02
N SER A 465 15.06 3.50 55.38
CA SER A 465 14.07 4.57 55.56
C SER A 465 12.93 4.13 56.47
N SER A 466 12.52 5.00 57.39
CA SER A 466 11.27 4.81 58.16
C SER A 466 10.03 5.31 57.41
N ILE A 467 10.21 6.03 56.29
CA ILE A 467 9.10 6.48 55.44
C ILE A 467 8.55 5.27 54.71
N THR A 468 7.23 5.10 54.73
CA THR A 468 6.56 4.01 54.04
C THR A 468 5.78 4.49 52.82
N GLU A 469 5.65 3.61 51.85
CA GLU A 469 4.76 3.75 50.70
C GLU A 469 3.79 2.56 50.64
N PRO A 470 2.57 2.74 50.09
CA PRO A 470 1.68 1.63 49.84
C PRO A 470 2.22 0.80 48.65
N ILE A 471 2.50 -0.47 48.88
CA ILE A 471 2.87 -1.42 47.83
C ILE A 471 1.74 -2.43 47.66
N GLY A 472 1.39 -2.75 46.42
CA GLY A 472 0.42 -3.81 46.15
C GLY A 472 0.85 -5.12 46.82
N THR A 473 -0.10 -5.80 47.45
CA THR A 473 0.19 -7.09 48.10
C THR A 473 0.14 -8.23 47.11
N SER A 474 0.28 -9.45 47.64
CA SER A 474 0.32 -10.68 46.89
C SER A 474 -1.02 -11.04 46.21
N MET A 475 -2.09 -10.29 46.48
CA MET A 475 -3.45 -10.54 45.98
C MET A 475 -3.91 -9.49 44.96
N GLY A 476 -3.00 -8.97 44.12
CA GLY A 476 -3.28 -7.89 43.16
C GLY A 476 -4.30 -8.21 42.05
N MET A 477 -4.96 -9.36 42.10
CA MET A 477 -6.06 -9.76 41.20
C MET A 477 -7.41 -9.81 41.93
N HIS A 478 -7.38 -9.81 43.27
CA HIS A 478 -8.52 -9.93 44.16
C HIS A 478 -8.74 -8.60 44.86
N PRO A 479 -9.84 -7.89 44.55
CA PRO A 479 -10.10 -6.58 45.13
C PRO A 479 -10.21 -6.57 46.66
N ASN A 480 -10.03 -5.39 47.26
CA ASN A 480 -10.54 -5.12 48.60
C ASN A 480 -12.08 -5.12 48.61
N THR A 481 -12.69 -5.06 49.80
CA THR A 481 -14.15 -4.98 49.95
C THR A 481 -14.77 -3.89 49.08
N ASP A 482 -14.22 -2.67 49.12
CA ASP A 482 -14.70 -1.53 48.34
C ASP A 482 -14.63 -1.79 46.83
N GLY A 483 -13.63 -2.55 46.38
CA GLY A 483 -13.53 -2.99 44.99
C GLY A 483 -14.59 -4.02 44.61
N TYR A 484 -14.89 -4.98 45.48
CA TYR A 484 -16.03 -5.88 45.26
C TYR A 484 -17.35 -5.10 45.21
N GLU A 485 -17.48 -4.03 45.99
CA GLU A 485 -18.66 -3.17 45.93
C GLU A 485 -18.77 -2.43 44.59
N GLN A 486 -17.67 -1.96 43.99
CA GLN A 486 -17.68 -1.38 42.63
C GLN A 486 -18.06 -2.40 41.55
N ILE A 487 -17.65 -3.67 41.67
CA ILE A 487 -18.14 -4.74 40.80
C ILE A 487 -19.66 -4.90 40.98
N GLY A 488 -20.13 -4.84 42.24
CA GLY A 488 -21.55 -4.88 42.59
C GLY A 488 -22.34 -3.69 42.04
N ASP A 489 -21.73 -2.51 41.93
CA ASP A 489 -22.34 -1.33 41.32
C ASP A 489 -22.55 -1.51 39.81
N ALA A 490 -21.55 -2.06 39.11
CA ALA A 490 -21.68 -2.42 37.70
C ALA A 490 -22.80 -3.45 37.48
N PHE A 491 -22.87 -4.46 38.36
CA PHE A 491 -23.96 -5.44 38.36
C PHE A 491 -25.33 -4.80 38.62
N TYR A 492 -25.44 -3.93 39.62
CA TYR A 492 -26.68 -3.19 39.94
C TYR A 492 -27.19 -2.38 38.75
N ARG A 493 -26.32 -1.63 38.08
CA ARG A 493 -26.68 -0.84 36.89
C ARG A 493 -27.18 -1.73 35.75
N ALA A 494 -26.57 -2.91 35.58
CA ALA A 494 -27.04 -3.90 34.62
C ALA A 494 -28.41 -4.51 35.02
N LEU A 495 -28.65 -4.78 36.31
CA LEU A 495 -29.96 -5.23 36.81
C LEU A 495 -31.07 -4.19 36.57
N CYS A 496 -30.74 -2.90 36.60
CA CYS A 496 -31.68 -1.82 36.28
C CYS A 496 -32.02 -1.78 34.79
N HIS A 497 -31.11 -2.22 33.93
CA HIS A 497 -31.27 -2.22 32.48
C HIS A 497 -31.79 -3.57 31.98
N ARG A 498 -33.07 -3.90 32.19
CA ARG A 498 -33.67 -5.15 31.70
C ARG A 498 -34.42 -4.89 30.40
N ASN A 499 -33.72 -5.00 29.28
CA ASN A 499 -34.32 -4.95 27.93
C ASN A 499 -34.52 -6.36 27.36
#